data_AF-A0A9D5CL67-F1
#
_entry.id   AF-A0A9D5CL67-F1
#
_cell.length_a   1.000
_cell.length_b   1.000
_cell.length_c   1.000
_cell.angle_alpha   90.00
_cell.angle_beta   90.00
_cell.angle_gamma   90.00
#
_symmetry.space_group_name_H-M   'P 1'
#
loop_
_entity.id
_entity.type
_entity.pdbx_description
1 polymer ?
#
loop_
_entity_poly.entity_id
_entity_poly.type
_entity_poly.pdbx_seq_one_letter_code
_entity_poly.pdbx_strand_id
1 'polypeptide(L)'
;MSRQKDHEKAIALFWVAINATDRVDIALKNLAIMMKQQNRAEEVIEAIKSLKSRCSDQAQESFDNILLDLYKRCGRLDDQIALLKHKLHLIQLGLAFNGERTKAVVSQGRKFQVSLEQE
;
A
#
# COMPACT_ATOMS: atom_id res chain seq x y z
N MET A 1 13.22 -28.39 11.70
CA MET A 1 13.84 -27.10 11.30
C MET A 1 12.70 -26.14 10.97
N SER A 2 12.63 -25.07 11.73
CA SER A 2 11.42 -24.32 12.10
C SER A 2 11.03 -23.26 11.06
N ARG A 3 9.72 -23.09 10.82
CA ARG A 3 9.10 -22.12 9.89
C ARG A 3 9.76 -20.74 9.91
N GLN A 4 10.23 -20.25 11.06
CA GLN A 4 10.95 -18.99 11.21
C GLN A 4 12.15 -18.85 10.24
N LYS A 5 12.92 -19.93 10.07
CA LYS A 5 14.12 -19.95 9.21
C LYS A 5 13.78 -19.79 7.73
N ASP A 6 12.58 -20.21 7.34
CA ASP A 6 12.09 -20.05 5.97
C ASP A 6 11.53 -18.64 5.73
N HIS A 7 11.02 -17.97 6.76
CA HIS A 7 10.56 -16.58 6.67
C HIS A 7 11.71 -15.60 6.46
N GLU A 8 12.82 -15.76 7.19
CA GLU A 8 14.00 -14.91 6.99
C GLU A 8 14.63 -15.09 5.60
N LYS A 9 14.65 -16.33 5.08
CA LYS A 9 15.10 -16.59 3.71
C LYS A 9 14.20 -15.91 2.67
N ALA A 10 12.89 -15.97 2.85
CA ALA A 10 11.94 -15.34 1.95
C ALA A 10 12.07 -13.81 1.97
N ILE A 11 12.23 -13.21 3.16
CA ILE A 11 12.53 -11.78 3.30
C ILE A 11 13.80 -11.41 2.53
N ALA A 12 14.88 -12.18 2.69
CA ALA A 12 16.12 -11.94 1.97
C ALA A 12 15.93 -12.02 0.43
N LEU A 13 15.15 -13.00 -0.05
CA LEU A 13 14.85 -13.14 -1.48
C LEU A 13 14.07 -11.95 -2.03
N PHE A 14 13.10 -11.41 -1.29
CA PHE A 14 12.38 -10.22 -1.74
C PHE A 14 13.28 -8.99 -1.81
N TRP A 15 14.21 -8.81 -0.86
CA TRP A 15 15.20 -7.74 -0.95
C TRP A 15 16.11 -7.88 -2.17
N VAL A 16 16.53 -9.10 -2.51
CA VAL A 16 17.31 -9.35 -3.73
C VAL A 16 16.52 -8.95 -4.98
N ALA A 17 15.24 -9.32 -5.08
CA ALA A 17 14.38 -8.93 -6.20
C ALA A 17 14.22 -7.40 -6.31
N ILE A 18 13.98 -6.72 -5.18
CA ILE A 18 13.87 -5.25 -5.12
C ILE A 18 15.17 -4.58 -5.60
N ASN A 19 16.32 -5.09 -5.17
CA ASN A 19 17.63 -4.55 -5.55
C ASN A 19 17.97 -4.82 -7.02
N ALA A 20 17.53 -5.96 -7.55
CA ALA A 20 17.61 -6.30 -8.97
C ALA A 20 16.61 -5.51 -9.84
N THR A 21 15.81 -4.61 -9.26
CA THR A 21 14.72 -3.86 -9.93
C THR A 21 13.65 -4.76 -10.59
N ASP A 22 13.61 -6.04 -10.24
CA ASP A 22 12.66 -7.00 -10.80
C ASP A 22 11.36 -6.98 -9.98
N ARG A 23 10.24 -6.66 -10.66
CA ARG A 23 8.88 -6.69 -10.10
C ARG A 23 8.80 -6.08 -8.70
N VAL A 24 9.39 -4.89 -8.52
CA VAL A 24 9.52 -4.19 -7.21
C VAL A 24 8.18 -4.13 -6.48
N ASP A 25 7.08 -3.87 -7.19
CA ASP A 25 5.71 -3.82 -6.64
C ASP A 25 5.31 -5.12 -5.93
N ILE A 26 5.57 -6.27 -6.58
CA ILE A 26 5.16 -7.58 -6.10
C ILE A 26 6.07 -8.00 -4.95
N ALA A 27 7.39 -7.81 -5.11
CA ALA A 27 8.37 -8.13 -4.07
C ALA A 27 8.12 -7.32 -2.79
N LEU A 28 7.84 -6.03 -2.91
CA LEU A 28 7.58 -5.14 -1.78
C LEU A 28 6.26 -5.45 -1.07
N LYS A 29 5.19 -5.80 -1.81
CA LYS A 29 3.92 -6.25 -1.21
C LYS A 29 4.09 -7.55 -0.42
N ASN A 30 4.80 -8.53 -0.98
CA ASN A 30 5.03 -9.80 -0.31
C ASN A 30 5.93 -9.63 0.93
N LEU A 31 6.93 -8.75 0.83
CA LEU A 31 7.76 -8.34 1.96
C LEU A 31 6.90 -7.75 3.09
N ALA A 32 5.97 -6.84 2.78
CA ALA A 32 5.04 -6.26 3.75
C ALA A 32 4.18 -7.30 4.46
N ILE A 33 3.64 -8.26 3.72
CA ILE A 33 2.83 -9.35 4.30
C ILE A 33 3.68 -10.20 5.25
N MET A 34 4.89 -10.59 4.85
CA MET A 34 5.76 -11.42 5.68
C MET A 34 6.28 -10.68 6.92
N MET A 35 6.71 -9.43 6.78
CA MET A 35 7.22 -8.63 7.89
C MET A 35 6.12 -8.25 8.90
N LYS A 36 4.88 -8.06 8.43
CA LYS A 36 3.71 -7.92 9.31
C LYS A 36 3.54 -9.15 10.21
N GLN A 37 3.70 -10.37 9.69
CA GLN A 37 3.58 -11.59 10.51
C GLN A 37 4.71 -11.73 11.55
N GLN A 38 5.89 -11.16 11.29
CA GLN A 38 7.04 -11.20 12.18
C GLN A 38 7.13 -10.02 13.17
N ASN A 39 6.08 -9.19 13.29
CA ASN A 39 6.07 -7.98 14.12
C ASN A 39 7.16 -6.94 13.74
N ARG A 40 7.65 -6.98 12.49
CA ARG A 40 8.65 -6.04 11.94
C ARG A 40 7.96 -4.90 11.18
N ALA A 41 6.94 -4.31 11.81
CA ALA A 41 6.07 -3.34 11.17
C ALA A 41 6.79 -2.01 10.84
N GLU A 42 7.63 -1.50 11.74
CA GLU A 42 8.38 -0.26 11.50
C GLU A 42 9.33 -0.36 10.32
N GLU A 43 10.10 -1.45 10.24
CA GLU A 43 11.05 -1.66 9.16
C GLU A 43 10.37 -1.72 7.79
N VAL A 44 9.20 -2.37 7.71
CA VAL A 44 8.48 -2.43 6.43
C VAL A 44 7.74 -1.15 6.09
N ILE A 45 7.32 -0.35 7.09
CA ILE A 45 6.81 1.01 6.84
C ILE A 45 7.87 1.85 6.15
N GLU A 46 9.10 1.87 6.68
CA GLU A 46 10.19 2.67 6.11
C GLU A 46 10.63 2.15 4.74
N ALA A 47 10.61 0.82 4.54
CA ALA A 47 10.85 0.21 3.23
C ALA A 47 9.80 0.66 2.21
N ILE A 48 8.51 0.61 2.56
CA ILE A 48 7.43 1.06 1.66
C ILE A 48 7.60 2.55 1.36
N LYS A 49 7.79 3.42 2.37
CA LYS A 49 7.98 4.86 2.15
C LYS A 49 9.14 5.16 1.18
N SER A 50 10.25 4.44 1.32
CA SER A 50 11.46 4.65 0.51
C SER A 50 11.35 4.12 -0.91
N LEU A 51 10.59 3.04 -1.12
CA LEU A 51 10.53 2.32 -2.40
C LEU A 51 9.28 2.60 -3.20
N LYS A 52 8.24 3.20 -2.60
CA LYS A 52 6.95 3.45 -3.23
C LYS A 52 7.06 4.28 -4.52
N SER A 53 8.02 5.19 -4.63
CA SER A 53 8.27 5.97 -5.87
C SER A 53 8.82 5.13 -7.03
N ARG A 54 9.38 3.95 -6.74
CA ARG A 54 9.88 2.98 -7.74
C ARG A 54 8.79 2.02 -8.21
N CYS A 55 7.58 2.15 -7.69
CA CYS A 55 6.47 1.27 -7.98
C CYS A 55 5.46 1.88 -8.95
N SER A 56 4.71 1.03 -9.65
CA SER A 56 3.67 1.50 -10.58
C SER A 56 2.58 2.29 -9.87
N ASP A 57 1.94 3.22 -10.61
CA ASP A 57 0.78 3.99 -10.12
C ASP A 57 -0.36 3.08 -9.63
N GLN A 58 -0.58 1.96 -10.33
CA GLN A 58 -1.57 0.96 -9.96
C GLN A 58 -1.27 0.30 -8.60
N ALA A 59 0.00 0.19 -8.20
CA ALA A 59 0.38 -0.37 -6.92
C ALA A 59 0.27 0.64 -5.76
N GLN A 60 0.22 1.94 -6.03
CA GLN A 60 0.22 3.01 -5.01
C GLN A 60 -0.94 2.88 -4.03
N GLU A 61 -2.17 2.69 -4.52
CA GLU A 61 -3.36 2.53 -3.67
C GLU A 61 -3.26 1.26 -2.80
N SER A 62 -2.66 0.20 -3.33
CA SER A 62 -2.41 -1.01 -2.55
C SER A 62 -1.41 -0.76 -1.42
N PHE A 63 -0.36 0.04 -1.64
CA PHE A 63 0.59 0.42 -0.60
C PHE A 63 -0.03 1.35 0.44
N ASP A 64 -0.89 2.28 0.03
CA ASP A 64 -1.62 3.15 0.97
C ASP A 64 -2.48 2.33 1.93
N ASN A 65 -3.22 1.35 1.41
CA ASN A 65 -4.05 0.47 2.25
C ASN A 65 -3.20 -0.38 3.20
N ILE A 66 -2.04 -0.87 2.74
CA ILE A 66 -1.09 -1.59 3.61
C ILE A 66 -0.53 -0.66 4.69
N LEU A 67 -0.13 0.57 4.35
CA LEU A 67 0.38 1.55 5.30
C LEU A 67 -0.67 1.92 6.35
N LEU A 68 -1.94 2.10 5.97
CA LEU A 68 -3.03 2.37 6.91
C LEU A 68 -3.20 1.25 7.95
N ASP A 69 -3.10 -0.01 7.52
CA ASP A 69 -3.17 -1.18 8.40
C ASP A 69 -1.94 -1.25 9.33
N LEU A 70 -0.75 -0.99 8.81
CA LEU A 70 0.50 -0.96 9.59
C LEU A 70 0.50 0.18 10.62
N TYR A 71 0.13 1.41 10.23
CA TYR A 71 0.05 2.55 11.15
C TYR A 71 -0.95 2.32 12.27
N LYS A 72 -2.12 1.76 11.95
CA LYS A 72 -3.11 1.38 12.96
C LYS A 72 -2.52 0.41 13.98
N ARG A 73 -1.74 -0.57 13.52
CA ARG A 73 -1.12 -1.59 14.38
C ARG A 73 0.02 -1.03 15.23
N CYS A 74 0.80 -0.09 14.71
CA CYS A 74 1.90 0.56 15.43
C CYS A 74 1.46 1.74 16.31
N GLY A 75 0.18 2.15 16.28
CA GLY A 75 -0.28 3.35 16.99
C GLY A 75 0.24 4.66 16.39
N ARG A 76 0.68 4.65 15.13
CA ARG A 76 1.20 5.83 14.40
C ARG A 76 0.03 6.67 13.86
N LEU A 77 -0.75 7.26 14.76
CA LEU A 77 -1.96 8.02 14.42
C LEU A 77 -1.68 9.23 13.53
N ASP A 78 -0.58 9.95 13.76
CA ASP A 78 -0.24 11.13 12.96
C ASP A 78 0.07 10.77 11.50
N ASP A 79 0.83 9.69 11.28
CA ASP A 79 1.10 9.18 9.92
C ASP A 79 -0.20 8.73 9.23
N GLN A 80 -1.11 8.10 9.99
CA GLN A 80 -2.42 7.70 9.48
C GLN A 80 -3.27 8.92 9.07
N ILE A 81 -3.32 9.95 9.93
CA ILE A 81 -4.05 11.20 9.67
C ILE A 81 -3.47 11.90 8.44
N ALA A 82 -2.13 12.01 8.35
CA ALA A 82 -1.45 12.62 7.22
C ALA A 82 -1.79 11.89 5.90
N LEU A 83 -1.75 10.56 5.90
CA LEU A 83 -2.06 9.76 4.72
C LEU A 83 -3.53 9.92 4.30
N LEU A 84 -4.46 9.91 5.25
CA LEU A 84 -5.89 10.12 4.95
C LEU A 84 -6.17 11.52 4.40
N LYS A 85 -5.54 12.56 4.96
CA LYS A 85 -5.63 13.93 4.44
C LYS A 85 -5.10 14.03 3.01
N HIS A 86 -3.97 13.39 2.73
CA HIS A 86 -3.41 13.35 1.38
C HIS A 86 -4.35 12.65 0.39
N LYS A 87 -4.92 11.49 0.76
CA LYS A 87 -5.90 10.78 -0.08
C LYS A 87 -7.15 11.63 -0.32
N LEU A 88 -7.66 12.32 0.70
CA LEU A 88 -8.79 13.23 0.55
C LEU A 88 -8.47 14.38 -0.40
N HIS A 89 -7.27 14.95 -0.31
CA HIS A 89 -6.83 16.01 -1.22
C HIS A 89 -6.76 15.52 -2.67
N LEU A 90 -6.23 14.31 -2.92
CA LEU A 90 -6.23 13.72 -4.26
C LEU A 90 -7.65 13.49 -4.80
N ILE A 91 -8.60 13.13 -3.94
CA ILE A 91 -10.01 12.99 -4.32
C ILE A 91 -10.59 14.34 -4.73
N GLN A 92 -10.35 15.38 -3.93
CA GLN A 92 -10.82 16.75 -4.21
C GLN A 92 -10.24 17.32 -5.52
N LEU A 93 -9.00 16.96 -5.86
CA LEU A 93 -8.36 17.32 -7.12
C LEU A 93 -8.78 16.44 -8.32
N GLY A 94 -9.55 15.37 -8.09
CA GLY A 94 -9.91 14.40 -9.14
C GLY A 94 -8.77 13.50 -9.60
N LEU A 95 -7.70 13.38 -8.79
CA LEU A 95 -6.50 12.59 -9.09
C LEU A 95 -6.52 11.19 -8.47
N ALA A 96 -7.48 10.90 -7.59
CA ALA A 96 -7.51 9.66 -6.80
C ALA A 96 -7.79 8.38 -7.60
N PHE A 97 -8.32 8.45 -8.83
CA PHE A 97 -8.71 7.28 -9.63
C PHE A 97 -8.09 7.30 -11.04
N ASN A 98 -6.77 7.52 -11.14
CA ASN A 98 -6.07 7.67 -12.44
C ASN A 98 -6.66 8.79 -13.33
N GLY A 99 -7.17 9.86 -12.70
CA GLY A 99 -7.84 10.95 -13.40
C GLY A 99 -9.33 10.73 -13.66
N GLU A 100 -9.90 9.57 -13.31
CA GLU A 100 -11.35 9.39 -13.32
C GLU A 100 -11.97 10.11 -12.12
N ARG A 101 -12.96 10.99 -12.35
CA ARG A 101 -13.77 11.60 -11.27
C ARG A 101 -14.81 10.65 -10.69
N THR A 102 -14.87 9.44 -11.24
CA THR A 102 -15.91 8.47 -11.00
C THR A 102 -15.32 7.12 -10.61
N LYS A 103 -15.77 6.57 -9.48
CA LYS A 103 -15.59 5.15 -9.20
C LYS A 103 -16.85 4.41 -9.64
N ALA A 104 -16.70 3.37 -10.45
CA ALA A 104 -17.77 2.42 -10.67
C ALA A 104 -17.95 1.61 -9.38
N VAL A 105 -18.96 1.96 -8.59
CA VAL A 105 -19.35 1.22 -7.39
C VAL A 105 -20.37 0.17 -7.81
N VAL A 106 -20.11 -1.10 -7.51
CA VAL A 106 -21.09 -2.17 -7.75
C VAL A 106 -21.88 -2.40 -6.46
N SER A 107 -23.18 -2.13 -6.51
CA SER A 107 -24.13 -2.39 -5.44
C SER A 107 -25.20 -3.36 -5.97
N GLN A 108 -25.39 -4.51 -5.29
CA GLN A 108 -26.39 -5.52 -5.64
C GLN A 108 -26.43 -5.90 -7.14
N GLY A 109 -25.26 -6.12 -7.75
CA GLY A 109 -25.15 -6.51 -9.16
C GLY A 109 -25.37 -5.38 -10.17
N ARG A 110 -25.59 -4.14 -9.73
CA ARG A 110 -25.68 -2.96 -10.60
C ARG A 110 -24.44 -2.09 -10.47
N LYS A 111 -23.86 -1.71 -11.62
CA LYS A 111 -22.76 -0.75 -11.71
C LYS A 111 -23.33 0.65 -11.61
N PHE A 112 -22.92 1.40 -10.59
CA PHE A 112 -23.21 2.81 -10.42
C PHE A 112 -21.93 3.60 -10.66
N GLN A 113 -21.99 4.59 -11.55
CA GLN A 113 -20.93 5.58 -11.68
C GLN A 113 -21.20 6.65 -10.61
N VAL A 114 -20.37 6.70 -9.56
CA VAL A 114 -20.50 7.73 -8.52
C VAL A 114 -19.54 8.86 -8.87
N SER A 115 -20.09 10.00 -9.29
CA SER A 115 -19.36 11.24 -9.57
C SER A 115 -19.15 12.03 -8.28
N LEU A 116 -17.97 12.61 -8.09
CA LEU A 116 -17.79 13.67 -7.09
C LEU A 116 -18.40 14.96 -7.62
N GLU A 117 -19.63 15.27 -7.23
CA GLU A 117 -20.18 16.63 -7.37
C GLU A 117 -19.60 17.48 -6.23
N GLN A 118 -18.91 18.58 -6.58
CA GLN A 118 -18.49 19.58 -5.60
C GLN A 118 -19.75 20.31 -5.12
N GLU A 119 -20.05 20.22 -3.82
CA GLU A 119 -20.95 21.15 -3.13
C GLU A 119 -20.29 22.54 -2.98
#